data_AF-A0A6L9YXF3-F1
#
_entry.id   AF-A0A6L9YXF3-F1
#
_cell.length_a   1.000
_cell.length_b   1.000
_cell.length_c   1.000
_cell.angle_alpha   90.00
_cell.angle_beta   90.00
_cell.angle_gamma   90.00
#
_symmetry.space_group_name_H-M   'P 1'
#
loop_
_entity.id
_entity.type
_entity.pdbx_description
1 polymer ?
#
loop_
_entity_poly.entity_id
_entity_poly.type
_entity_poly.pdbx_seq_one_letter_code
_entity_poly.pdbx_strand_id
1 'polypeptide(L)'
;MILVGYIGFTMQKPEAQALLMACFAEALERRADKAFGVKREEEEYNAKLSERQQGILARNSYTDVIKAYLDAHPEVQGKKRHFMYSTVSDLVNRDVLGKTAKALREEQGLATDDQVRDSYDAKTLGEIRQRERHAATLVKKQDLCPIAAIKEAIRFYS
;
A
#
# COMPACT_ATOMS: atom_id res chain seq x y z
N MET A 1 -12.14 33.11 -2.77
CA MET A 1 -12.63 32.06 -3.71
C MET A 1 -11.54 31.32 -4.48
N ILE A 2 -10.29 31.81 -4.56
CA ILE A 2 -9.20 31.16 -5.32
C ILE A 2 -8.68 29.88 -4.62
N LEU A 3 -8.68 29.85 -3.28
CA LEU A 3 -8.19 28.70 -2.50
C LEU A 3 -9.07 27.44 -2.66
N VAL A 4 -10.39 27.60 -2.73
CA VAL A 4 -11.34 26.47 -2.84
C VAL A 4 -11.27 25.82 -4.22
N GLY A 5 -11.11 26.62 -5.29
CA GLY A 5 -10.90 26.10 -6.65
C GLY A 5 -9.55 25.38 -6.81
N TYR A 6 -8.49 25.90 -6.18
CA TYR A 6 -7.17 25.26 -6.19
C TYR A 6 -7.15 23.94 -5.41
N ILE A 7 -7.83 23.86 -4.26
CA ILE A 7 -8.02 22.62 -3.51
C ILE A 7 -8.86 21.63 -4.32
N GLY A 8 -9.97 22.05 -4.94
CA GLY A 8 -10.80 21.17 -5.76
C GLY A 8 -10.07 20.57 -6.97
N PHE A 9 -9.17 21.34 -7.60
CA PHE A 9 -8.35 20.87 -8.73
C PHE A 9 -7.18 19.98 -8.27
N THR A 10 -6.50 20.33 -7.18
CA THR A 10 -5.36 19.54 -6.68
C THR A 10 -5.81 18.24 -6.02
N MET A 11 -6.98 18.21 -5.38
CA MET A 11 -7.57 17.01 -4.75
C MET A 11 -8.00 15.92 -5.75
N GLN A 12 -7.92 16.15 -7.06
CA GLN A 12 -8.05 15.08 -8.06
C GLN A 12 -6.78 14.21 -8.15
N LYS A 13 -5.65 14.68 -7.62
CA LYS A 13 -4.36 13.96 -7.66
C LYS A 13 -4.23 13.06 -6.43
N PRO A 14 -3.92 11.76 -6.60
CA PRO A 14 -3.70 10.84 -5.47
C PRO A 14 -2.66 11.33 -4.47
N GLU A 15 -1.64 12.07 -4.93
CA GLU A 15 -0.59 12.67 -4.11
C GLU A 15 -1.12 13.75 -3.17
N ALA A 16 -2.06 14.57 -3.63
CA ALA A 16 -2.66 15.64 -2.83
C ALA A 16 -3.59 15.06 -1.76
N GLN A 17 -4.37 14.02 -2.12
CA GLN A 17 -5.22 13.31 -1.16
C GLN A 17 -4.39 12.58 -0.09
N ALA A 18 -3.29 11.93 -0.49
CA ALA A 18 -2.40 11.24 0.42
C ALA A 18 -1.71 12.20 1.40
N LEU A 19 -1.27 13.36 0.90
CA LEU A 19 -0.71 14.42 1.74
C LEU A 19 -1.73 14.92 2.76
N LEU A 20 -2.95 15.22 2.31
CA LEU A 20 -4.01 15.72 3.20
C LEU A 20 -4.32 14.73 4.33
N MET A 21 -4.49 13.44 4.00
CA MET A 21 -4.76 12.40 4.99
C MET A 21 -3.59 12.18 5.95
N ALA A 22 -2.34 12.27 5.46
CA ALA A 22 -1.17 12.18 6.31
C ALA A 22 -1.10 13.35 7.31
N CYS A 23 -1.38 14.58 6.85
CA CYS A 23 -1.44 15.76 7.69
C CYS A 23 -2.55 15.69 8.75
N PHE A 24 -3.74 15.16 8.40
CA PHE A 24 -4.82 14.98 9.38
C PHE A 24 -4.42 14.01 10.50
N ALA A 25 -3.82 12.87 10.15
CA ALA A 25 -3.38 11.88 11.14
C ALA A 25 -2.28 12.43 12.05
N GLU A 26 -1.30 13.13 11.48
CA GLU A 26 -0.21 13.76 12.22
C GLU A 26 -0.72 14.82 13.20
N ALA A 27 -1.70 15.64 12.79
CA ALA A 27 -2.29 16.64 13.66
C ALA A 27 -3.00 16.01 14.87
N LEU A 28 -3.68 14.88 14.68
CA LEU A 28 -4.30 14.12 15.78
C LEU A 28 -3.25 13.52 16.72
N GLU A 29 -2.18 12.95 16.18
CA GLU A 29 -1.07 12.38 16.97
C GLU A 29 -0.42 13.44 17.84
N ARG A 30 -0.13 14.64 17.31
CA ARG A 30 0.41 15.73 18.13
C ARG A 30 -0.50 16.13 19.28
N ARG A 31 -1.81 16.14 19.05
CA ARG A 31 -2.80 16.48 20.10
C ARG A 31 -2.86 15.39 21.17
N ALA A 32 -2.81 14.12 20.76
CA ALA A 32 -2.75 12.99 21.66
C ALA A 32 -1.46 13.00 22.48
N ASP A 33 -0.30 13.16 21.85
CA ASP A 33 1.00 13.19 22.51
C ASP A 33 1.07 14.27 23.58
N LYS A 34 0.58 15.47 23.25
CA LYS A 34 0.46 16.57 24.21
C LYS A 34 -0.46 16.22 25.38
N ALA A 35 -1.58 15.55 25.13
CA ALA A 35 -2.53 15.16 26.17
C ALA A 35 -1.99 14.06 27.09
N PHE A 36 -1.17 13.15 26.55
CA PHE A 36 -0.63 11.99 27.26
C PHE A 36 0.82 12.19 27.75
N GLY A 37 1.39 13.37 27.56
CA GLY A 37 2.75 13.68 28.01
C GLY A 37 3.86 12.97 27.23
N VAL A 38 3.55 12.47 26.02
CA VAL A 38 4.53 11.86 25.12
C VAL A 38 5.33 12.99 24.47
N LYS A 39 6.66 12.92 24.56
CA LYS A 39 7.56 13.84 23.87
C LYS A 39 8.13 13.16 22.64
N ARG A 40 8.01 13.83 21.49
CA ARG A 40 8.65 13.45 20.23
C ARG A 40 9.32 14.69 19.66
N GLU A 41 10.42 14.47 18.97
CA GLU A 41 11.13 15.52 18.25
C GLU A 41 10.44 15.81 16.91
N GLU A 42 10.66 17.01 16.38
CA GLU A 42 10.05 17.45 15.12
C GLU A 42 10.48 16.56 13.93
N GLU A 43 11.72 16.07 13.92
CA GLU A 43 12.15 15.09 12.91
C GLU A 43 11.33 13.79 12.94
N GLU A 44 10.90 13.31 14.11
CA GLU A 44 10.12 12.08 14.22
C GLU A 44 8.72 12.28 13.62
N TYR A 45 8.09 13.44 13.85
CA TYR A 45 6.81 13.78 13.24
C TYR A 45 6.94 13.87 11.71
N ASN A 46 8.00 14.52 11.22
CA ASN A 46 8.24 14.66 9.78
C ASN A 46 8.51 13.31 9.10
N ALA A 47 9.28 12.43 9.75
CA ALA A 47 9.52 11.07 9.27
C ALA A 47 8.21 10.29 9.18
N LYS A 48 7.40 10.29 10.24
CA LYS A 48 6.09 9.61 10.26
C LYS A 48 5.11 10.17 9.23
N LEU A 49 5.07 11.49 9.06
CA LEU A 49 4.25 12.15 8.04
C LEU A 49 4.63 11.66 6.64
N SER A 50 5.93 11.66 6.34
CA SER A 50 6.47 11.20 5.05
C SER A 50 6.20 9.71 4.83
N GLU A 51 6.47 8.86 5.82
CA GLU A 51 6.19 7.43 5.77
C GLU A 51 4.71 7.14 5.56
N ARG A 52 3.82 7.90 6.21
CA ARG A 52 2.37 7.80 6.07
C ARG A 52 1.90 8.26 4.71
N GLN A 53 2.37 9.41 4.22
CA GLN A 53 2.05 9.88 2.87
C GLN A 53 2.50 8.87 1.81
N GLN A 54 3.74 8.39 1.93
CA GLN A 54 4.28 7.34 1.05
C GLN A 54 3.52 6.03 1.20
N GLY A 55 3.08 5.69 2.41
CA GLY A 55 2.26 4.52 2.71
C GLY A 55 0.87 4.60 2.10
N ILE A 56 0.23 5.77 2.11
CA ILE A 56 -1.07 6.02 1.49
C ILE A 56 -0.94 6.02 -0.04
N LEU A 57 0.09 6.67 -0.59
CA LEU A 57 0.43 6.59 -2.02
C LEU A 57 0.78 5.16 -2.45
N ALA A 58 1.44 4.41 -1.56
CA ALA A 58 1.72 3.00 -1.73
C ALA A 58 0.54 2.09 -1.33
N ARG A 59 -0.62 2.62 -0.93
CA ARG A 59 -1.90 1.89 -0.82
C ARG A 59 -2.88 2.24 -1.96
N ASN A 60 -2.79 3.46 -2.52
CA ASN A 60 -3.31 3.82 -3.86
C ASN A 60 -2.49 3.13 -4.99
N SER A 61 -1.99 1.94 -4.69
CA SER A 61 -0.88 1.26 -5.31
C SER A 61 -1.36 0.12 -6.18
N TYR A 62 -0.58 -0.94 -6.27
CA TYR A 62 -0.85 -2.08 -7.12
C TYR A 62 -2.30 -2.60 -7.04
N THR A 63 -2.97 -2.47 -5.90
CA THR A 63 -4.42 -2.69 -5.73
C THR A 63 -5.28 -1.90 -6.72
N ASP A 64 -5.04 -0.60 -6.90
CA ASP A 64 -5.78 0.23 -7.87
C ASP A 64 -5.49 -0.20 -9.31
N VAL A 65 -4.26 -0.63 -9.56
CA VAL A 65 -3.86 -1.14 -10.88
C VAL A 65 -4.55 -2.47 -11.17
N ILE A 66 -4.64 -3.35 -10.17
CA ILE A 66 -5.41 -4.60 -10.24
C ILE A 66 -6.88 -4.28 -10.48
N LYS A 67 -7.45 -3.31 -9.77
CA LYS A 67 -8.84 -2.91 -9.94
C LYS A 67 -9.11 -2.41 -11.36
N ALA A 68 -8.30 -1.46 -11.84
CA ALA A 68 -8.42 -0.93 -13.19
C ALA A 68 -8.28 -2.03 -14.26
N TYR A 69 -7.35 -2.97 -14.08
CA TYR A 69 -7.22 -4.14 -14.93
C TYR A 69 -8.50 -5.00 -14.90
N LEU A 70 -9.00 -5.37 -13.72
CA LEU A 70 -10.22 -6.19 -13.62
C LEU A 70 -11.45 -5.50 -14.22
N ASP A 71 -11.52 -4.18 -14.16
CA ASP A 71 -12.62 -3.41 -14.77
C ASP A 71 -12.49 -3.36 -16.31
N ALA A 72 -11.26 -3.31 -16.84
CA ALA A 72 -10.97 -3.37 -18.28
C ALA A 72 -11.09 -4.79 -18.88
N HIS A 73 -10.99 -5.84 -18.05
CA HIS A 73 -10.99 -7.25 -18.45
C HIS A 73 -12.20 -8.02 -17.90
N PRO A 74 -13.42 -7.80 -18.42
CA PRO A 74 -14.63 -8.45 -17.93
C PRO A 74 -14.65 -9.96 -18.17
N GLU A 75 -13.80 -10.50 -19.04
CA GLU A 75 -13.58 -11.94 -19.24
C GLU A 75 -12.89 -12.62 -18.04
N VAL A 76 -12.21 -11.84 -17.19
CA VAL A 76 -11.67 -12.35 -15.92
C VAL A 76 -12.80 -12.43 -14.91
N GLN A 77 -13.40 -13.63 -14.80
CA GLN A 77 -14.56 -13.90 -13.95
C GLN A 77 -14.30 -15.00 -12.90
N GLY A 78 -15.30 -15.20 -12.04
CA GLY A 78 -15.34 -16.27 -11.04
C GLY A 78 -14.19 -16.20 -10.03
N LYS A 79 -13.66 -17.37 -9.67
CA LYS A 79 -12.60 -17.51 -8.65
C LYS A 79 -11.36 -16.67 -8.96
N LYS A 80 -11.00 -16.53 -10.25
CA LYS A 80 -9.80 -15.78 -10.66
C LYS A 80 -9.91 -14.30 -10.33
N ARG A 81 -11.08 -13.69 -10.54
CA ARG A 81 -11.35 -12.30 -10.14
C ARG A 81 -11.40 -12.17 -8.61
N HIS A 82 -12.12 -13.08 -7.95
CA HIS A 82 -12.35 -13.03 -6.50
C HIS A 82 -11.05 -13.14 -5.68
N PHE A 83 -10.13 -14.03 -6.07
CA PHE A 83 -8.88 -14.25 -5.35
C PHE A 83 -7.68 -13.47 -5.88
N MET A 84 -7.87 -12.53 -6.82
CA MET A 84 -6.76 -11.81 -7.46
C MET A 84 -5.87 -11.11 -6.43
N TYR A 85 -6.47 -10.32 -5.53
CA TYR A 85 -5.77 -9.53 -4.51
C TYR A 85 -5.05 -10.39 -3.47
N SER A 86 -5.69 -11.46 -2.98
CA SER A 86 -5.05 -12.36 -2.00
C SER A 86 -3.91 -13.14 -2.65
N THR A 87 -4.09 -13.59 -3.89
CA THR A 87 -3.07 -14.36 -4.62
C THR A 87 -1.82 -13.52 -4.88
N VAL A 88 -1.96 -12.30 -5.40
CA VAL A 88 -0.79 -11.43 -5.62
C VAL A 88 -0.11 -11.04 -4.31
N SER A 89 -0.86 -10.77 -3.24
CA SER A 89 -0.28 -10.46 -1.92
C SER A 89 0.49 -11.64 -1.34
N ASP A 90 -0.05 -12.86 -1.41
CA ASP A 90 0.63 -14.06 -0.91
C ASP A 90 1.88 -14.42 -1.73
N LEU A 91 1.90 -14.14 -3.03
CA LEU A 91 3.10 -14.33 -3.86
C LEU A 91 4.25 -13.43 -3.39
N VAL A 92 3.96 -12.16 -3.11
CA VAL A 92 4.98 -11.21 -2.63
C VAL A 92 5.42 -11.54 -1.21
N ASN A 93 4.49 -11.89 -0.32
CA ASN A 93 4.83 -12.30 1.04
C ASN A 93 5.73 -13.55 1.03
N ARG A 94 5.45 -14.53 0.16
CA ARG A 94 6.31 -15.70 0.03
C ARG A 94 7.71 -15.37 -0.45
N ASP A 95 7.84 -14.44 -1.39
CA ASP A 95 9.16 -14.06 -1.89
C ASP A 95 9.98 -13.29 -0.84
N VAL A 96 9.37 -12.33 -0.15
CA VAL A 96 10.09 -11.47 0.80
C VAL A 96 10.25 -12.13 2.18
N LEU A 97 9.24 -12.88 2.65
CA LEU A 97 9.18 -13.42 4.02
C LEU A 97 9.20 -14.95 4.08
N GLY A 98 9.19 -15.64 2.93
CA GLY A 98 9.11 -17.10 2.87
C GLY A 98 7.77 -17.70 3.29
N LYS A 99 6.76 -16.87 3.60
CA LYS A 99 5.51 -17.29 4.27
C LYS A 99 4.27 -16.67 3.62
N THR A 100 3.12 -17.33 3.79
CA THR A 100 1.81 -16.77 3.39
C THR A 100 1.29 -15.81 4.45
N ALA A 101 0.31 -14.98 4.11
CA ALA A 101 -0.38 -14.14 5.08
C ALA A 101 -1.00 -14.95 6.23
N LYS A 102 -1.49 -16.17 5.95
CA LYS A 102 -2.04 -17.07 6.97
C LYS A 102 -0.96 -17.51 7.97
N ALA A 103 0.17 -18.01 7.48
CA ALA A 103 1.26 -18.48 8.35
C ALA A 103 1.84 -17.33 9.19
N LEU A 104 1.93 -16.13 8.61
CA LEU A 104 2.41 -14.94 9.32
C LEU A 104 1.44 -14.50 10.44
N ARG A 105 0.12 -14.61 10.23
CA ARG A 105 -0.86 -14.34 11.30
C ARG A 105 -0.71 -15.32 12.47
N GLU A 106 -0.60 -16.61 12.15
CA GLU A 106 -0.46 -17.67 13.16
C GLU A 106 0.82 -17.47 14.01
N GLU A 107 1.94 -17.13 13.37
CA GLU A 107 3.21 -16.87 14.04
C GLU A 107 3.19 -15.62 14.94
N GLN A 108 2.47 -14.58 14.51
CA GLN A 108 2.41 -13.31 15.21
C GLN A 108 1.25 -13.22 16.22
N GLY A 109 0.43 -14.27 16.34
CA GLY A 109 -0.74 -14.29 17.21
C GLY A 109 -1.83 -13.28 16.80
N LEU A 110 -1.88 -12.93 15.51
CA LEU A 110 -2.83 -11.95 14.97
C LEU A 110 -4.22 -12.55 14.78
N ALA A 111 -5.26 -11.75 15.00
CA ALA A 111 -6.63 -12.09 14.68
C ALA A 111 -6.84 -12.17 13.15
N THR A 112 -7.99 -12.70 12.73
CA THR A 112 -8.26 -12.96 11.29
C THR A 112 -8.39 -11.66 10.48
N ASP A 113 -8.91 -10.62 11.11
CA ASP A 113 -9.14 -9.27 10.59
C ASP A 113 -7.91 -8.36 10.66
N ASP A 114 -6.91 -8.73 11.47
CA ASP A 114 -5.67 -7.98 11.58
C ASP A 114 -4.91 -7.94 10.24
N GLN A 115 -4.38 -6.75 9.96
CA GLN A 115 -3.56 -6.48 8.79
C GLN A 115 -2.12 -6.92 9.06
N VAL A 116 -1.73 -8.05 8.47
CA VAL A 116 -0.39 -8.65 8.64
C VAL A 116 0.73 -7.66 8.30
N ARG A 117 0.53 -6.74 7.34
CA ARG A 117 1.56 -5.78 6.92
C ARG A 117 1.87 -4.70 7.97
N ASP A 118 0.98 -4.49 8.94
CA ASP A 118 1.20 -3.47 9.97
C ASP A 118 2.24 -3.93 11.03
N SER A 119 2.61 -5.22 11.04
CA SER A 119 3.68 -5.76 11.90
C SER A 119 5.06 -5.80 11.22
N TYR A 120 5.16 -5.40 9.95
CA TYR A 120 6.41 -5.50 9.19
C TYR A 120 7.32 -4.30 9.44
N ASP A 121 8.63 -4.54 9.46
CA ASP A 121 9.61 -3.46 9.51
C ASP A 121 9.67 -2.67 8.18
N ALA A 122 10.26 -1.47 8.25
CA ALA A 122 10.36 -0.57 7.10
C ALA A 122 11.14 -1.18 5.93
N LYS A 123 12.14 -2.04 6.20
CA LYS A 123 12.95 -2.70 5.17
C LYS A 123 12.10 -3.69 4.37
N THR A 124 11.39 -4.56 5.06
CA THR A 124 10.46 -5.54 4.51
C THR A 124 9.38 -4.85 3.67
N LEU A 125 8.77 -3.79 4.21
CA LEU A 125 7.78 -3.00 3.47
C LEU A 125 8.38 -2.36 2.21
N GLY A 126 9.64 -1.93 2.26
CA GLY A 126 10.38 -1.42 1.10
C GLY A 126 10.54 -2.47 0.00
N GLU A 127 10.95 -3.69 0.36
CA GLU A 127 11.15 -4.81 -0.57
C GLU A 127 9.83 -5.25 -1.24
N ILE A 128 8.74 -5.32 -0.47
CA ILE A 128 7.39 -5.59 -0.97
C ILE A 128 6.97 -4.50 -1.98
N ARG A 129 7.12 -3.22 -1.60
CA ARG A 129 6.74 -2.08 -2.46
C ARG A 129 7.52 -2.06 -3.76
N GLN A 130 8.79 -2.45 -3.76
CA GLN A 130 9.63 -2.49 -4.94
C GLN A 130 9.04 -3.44 -6.01
N ARG A 131 8.66 -4.65 -5.58
CA ARG A 131 8.02 -5.65 -6.46
C ARG A 131 6.65 -5.20 -6.94
N GLU A 132 5.83 -4.66 -6.05
CA GLU A 132 4.48 -4.17 -6.38
C GLU A 132 4.52 -3.01 -7.38
N ARG A 133 5.49 -2.07 -7.27
CA ARG A 133 5.67 -0.97 -8.23
C ARG A 133 6.13 -1.45 -9.60
N HIS A 134 7.04 -2.43 -9.64
CA HIS A 134 7.46 -3.02 -10.91
C HIS A 134 6.28 -3.74 -11.56
N ALA A 135 5.57 -4.59 -10.83
CA ALA A 135 4.38 -5.28 -11.33
C ALA A 135 3.30 -4.30 -11.82
N ALA A 136 3.03 -3.23 -11.06
CA ALA A 136 2.12 -2.16 -11.48
C ALA A 136 2.51 -1.54 -12.82
N THR A 137 3.80 -1.38 -13.08
CA THR A 137 4.31 -0.85 -14.36
C THR A 137 4.06 -1.84 -15.50
N LEU A 138 4.26 -3.14 -15.27
CA LEU A 138 4.00 -4.18 -16.27
C LEU A 138 2.50 -4.25 -16.62
N VAL A 139 1.61 -4.21 -15.62
CA VAL A 139 0.17 -4.17 -15.87
C VAL A 139 -0.20 -2.91 -16.67
N LYS A 140 0.25 -1.73 -16.26
CA LYS A 140 -0.11 -0.46 -16.93
C LYS A 140 0.44 -0.32 -18.35
N LYS A 141 1.67 -0.78 -18.60
CA LYS A 141 2.36 -0.55 -19.88
C LYS A 141 2.22 -1.70 -20.87
N GLN A 142 2.02 -2.92 -20.37
CA GLN A 142 2.03 -4.14 -21.18
C GLN A 142 0.72 -4.93 -21.05
N ASP A 143 -0.28 -4.39 -20.33
CA ASP A 143 -1.58 -5.02 -20.11
C ASP A 143 -1.48 -6.44 -19.53
N LEU A 144 -0.41 -6.69 -18.77
CA LEU A 144 -0.11 -8.01 -18.25
C LEU A 144 -1.05 -8.33 -17.08
N CYS A 145 -1.60 -9.56 -17.04
CA CYS A 145 -2.39 -10.04 -15.90
C CYS A 145 -1.62 -9.83 -14.57
N PRO A 146 -2.24 -9.29 -13.51
CA PRO A 146 -1.53 -8.98 -12.25
C PRO A 146 -0.79 -10.16 -11.61
N ILE A 147 -1.31 -11.39 -11.72
CA ILE A 147 -0.59 -12.57 -11.21
C ILE A 147 0.69 -12.82 -12.03
N ALA A 148 0.65 -12.62 -13.35
CA ALA A 148 1.83 -12.77 -14.19
C ALA A 148 2.81 -11.62 -13.95
N ALA A 149 2.33 -10.39 -13.85
CA ALA A 149 3.13 -9.20 -13.59
C ALA A 149 3.89 -9.28 -12.26
N ILE A 150 3.26 -9.77 -11.18
CA ILE A 150 3.96 -9.90 -9.90
C ILE A 150 5.01 -11.01 -9.90
N LYS A 151 4.75 -12.12 -10.61
CA LYS A 151 5.74 -13.20 -10.79
C LYS A 151 6.95 -12.70 -11.57
N GLU A 152 6.73 -11.90 -12.60
CA GLU A 152 7.82 -11.29 -13.37
C GLU A 152 8.63 -10.30 -12.52
N ALA A 153 7.94 -9.43 -11.77
CA ALA A 153 8.60 -8.53 -10.85
C ALA A 153 9.43 -9.28 -9.79
N ILE A 154 8.90 -10.37 -9.22
CA ILE A 154 9.63 -11.22 -8.28
C ILE A 154 10.91 -11.77 -8.93
N ARG A 155 10.80 -12.39 -10.12
CA ARG A 155 11.95 -12.93 -10.86
C ARG A 155 13.05 -11.91 -11.16
N PHE A 156 12.69 -10.64 -11.28
CA PHE A 156 13.65 -9.56 -11.52
C PHE A 156 14.46 -9.19 -10.26
N TYR A 157 13.90 -9.38 -9.06
CA TYR A 157 14.51 -8.99 -7.78
C TYR A 157 15.04 -10.17 -6.95
N SER A 158 14.72 -11.41 -7.32
CA SER A 158 15.31 -12.64 -6.77
C SER A 158 16.71 -12.90 -7.33
#